data_AF-K2R4X6-F1
#
_entry.id   AF-K2R4X6-F1
#
_cell.length_a   1.000
_cell.length_b   1.000
_cell.length_c   1.000
_cell.angle_alpha   90.00
_cell.angle_beta   90.00
_cell.angle_gamma   90.00
#
_symmetry.space_group_name_H-M   'P 1'
#
loop_
_entity.id
_entity.type
_entity.pdbx_description
1 polymer ?
#
loop_
_entity_poly.entity_id
_entity_poly.type
_entity_poly.pdbx_seq_one_letter_code
_entity_poly.pdbx_strand_id
1 'polypeptide(L)'
;MSTQSPEPNNQIAESLFHVKRIFHYPTPGHANSILQPSIRATYMDLAKAKKYALRALLDEGYQPEQFLELHMRHDTQAEEPTIWPYGDGVSVWAKTVDEGTVTVEIETTPNTLGRLLDHDGDGRVKEPLFFLVQTTIDYAKDWSVGSRQTAIEGVFRTRDEAAARALTILLGNEEGEREIKKSDFASYEENAGQDDWPFDSNVMVHAIGENGLNILVAVVESAPAV
;
A
#
# COMPACT_ATOMS: atom_id res chain seq x y z
N MET A 1 44.46 25.09 -3.21
CA MET A 1 43.20 24.67 -3.84
C MET A 1 42.56 23.65 -2.93
N SER A 2 41.61 24.08 -2.10
CA SER A 2 40.93 23.19 -1.16
C SER A 2 39.78 22.52 -1.90
N THR A 3 39.86 21.21 -2.07
CA THR A 3 38.77 20.37 -2.59
C THR A 3 37.70 20.29 -1.51
N GLN A 4 36.65 21.10 -1.65
CA GLN A 4 35.46 20.99 -0.84
C GLN A 4 34.73 19.73 -1.29
N SER A 5 34.74 18.69 -0.44
CA SER A 5 33.87 17.54 -0.57
C SER A 5 32.42 18.04 -0.66
N PRO A 6 31.57 17.48 -1.53
CA PRO A 6 30.17 17.88 -1.57
C PRO A 6 29.53 17.55 -0.22
N GLU A 7 28.99 18.57 0.45
CA GLU A 7 28.20 18.36 1.66
C GLU A 7 27.02 17.43 1.32
N PRO A 8 26.70 16.44 2.16
CA PRO A 8 25.55 15.59 1.94
C PRO A 8 24.30 16.47 1.91
N ASN A 9 23.54 16.41 0.82
CA ASN A 9 22.31 17.16 0.62
C ASN A 9 21.38 16.91 1.82
N ASN A 10 21.25 17.88 2.72
CA ASN A 10 20.59 17.75 4.01
C ASN A 10 19.07 18.02 3.93
N GLN A 11 18.48 17.84 2.74
CA GLN A 11 17.05 18.08 2.54
C GLN A 11 16.24 16.84 2.92
N ILE A 12 15.34 17.02 3.88
CA ILE A 12 14.34 16.02 4.26
C ILE A 12 13.27 16.03 3.16
N ALA A 13 13.00 14.87 2.55
CA ALA A 13 11.93 14.74 1.58
C ALA A 13 10.58 15.04 2.24
N GLU A 14 9.73 15.85 1.60
CA GLU A 14 8.40 16.18 2.13
C GLU A 14 7.41 15.03 1.99
N SER A 15 7.60 14.18 1.00
CA SER A 15 6.72 13.05 0.67
C SER A 15 7.51 11.77 0.49
N LEU A 16 6.84 10.65 0.74
CA LEU A 16 7.32 9.30 0.47
C LEU A 16 6.46 8.65 -0.62
N PHE A 17 7.10 7.87 -1.49
CA PHE A 17 6.49 7.20 -2.63
C PHE A 17 6.61 5.69 -2.45
N HIS A 18 5.49 5.02 -2.18
CA HIS A 18 5.43 3.61 -1.85
C HIS A 18 5.01 2.81 -3.08
N VAL A 19 5.90 1.93 -3.53
CA VAL A 19 5.60 0.99 -4.61
C VAL A 19 4.92 -0.23 -4.01
N LYS A 20 3.61 -0.34 -4.20
CA LYS A 20 2.76 -1.44 -3.73
C LYS A 20 2.49 -2.41 -4.87
N ARG A 21 2.45 -3.71 -4.56
CA ARG A 21 1.93 -4.74 -5.46
C ARG A 21 0.69 -5.36 -4.87
N ILE A 22 -0.37 -5.47 -5.66
CA ILE A 22 -1.66 -6.03 -5.25
C ILE A 22 -2.03 -7.15 -6.20
N PHE A 23 -2.32 -8.34 -5.66
CA PHE A 23 -2.95 -9.41 -6.42
C PHE A 23 -4.45 -9.41 -6.19
N HIS A 24 -5.19 -9.32 -7.28
CA HIS A 24 -6.64 -9.46 -7.32
C HIS A 24 -6.97 -10.82 -7.94
N TYR A 25 -7.20 -11.83 -7.12
CA TYR A 25 -7.65 -13.14 -7.60
C TYR A 25 -9.18 -13.18 -7.68
N PRO A 26 -9.77 -13.75 -8.75
CA PRO A 26 -11.19 -14.05 -8.79
C PRO A 26 -11.45 -15.26 -7.88
N THR A 27 -12.13 -15.10 -6.74
CA THR A 27 -12.90 -16.23 -6.20
C THR A 27 -13.91 -15.85 -5.11
N PRO A 28 -15.15 -16.37 -5.21
CA PRO A 28 -15.96 -16.74 -4.05
C PRO A 28 -15.40 -18.05 -3.47
N GLY A 29 -14.85 -18.00 -2.24
CA GLY A 29 -14.38 -19.19 -1.51
C GLY A 29 -13.00 -19.07 -0.85
N HIS A 30 -12.17 -18.12 -1.27
CA HIS A 30 -10.93 -17.73 -0.55
C HIS A 30 -11.27 -16.71 0.54
N ALA A 31 -12.25 -17.04 1.38
CA ALA A 31 -13.01 -16.07 2.18
C ALA A 31 -12.16 -15.22 3.14
N ASN A 32 -10.98 -15.67 3.58
CA ASN A 32 -10.29 -14.99 4.70
C ASN A 32 -8.79 -14.72 4.49
N SER A 33 -8.17 -15.15 3.39
CA SER A 33 -6.80 -14.75 3.06
C SER A 33 -6.83 -13.37 2.40
N ILE A 34 -7.11 -12.34 3.20
CA ILE A 34 -7.05 -10.95 2.74
C ILE A 34 -5.61 -10.66 2.37
N LEU A 35 -5.33 -10.64 1.06
CA LEU A 35 -4.00 -10.31 0.54
C LEU A 35 -3.79 -8.81 0.72
N GLN A 36 -3.25 -8.44 1.88
CA GLN A 36 -2.71 -7.10 2.08
C GLN A 36 -1.71 -6.78 0.96
N PRO A 37 -1.65 -5.51 0.50
CA PRO A 37 -0.70 -5.11 -0.53
C PRO A 37 0.72 -5.42 -0.06
N SER A 38 1.54 -5.96 -0.97
CA SER A 38 2.97 -6.09 -0.71
C SER A 38 3.65 -4.75 -0.99
N ILE A 39 4.21 -4.11 0.04
CA ILE A 39 4.93 -2.84 -0.13
C ILE A 39 6.38 -3.18 -0.50
N ARG A 40 6.71 -3.03 -1.78
CA ARG A 40 7.96 -3.51 -2.39
C ARG A 40 9.14 -2.59 -2.10
N ALA A 41 8.89 -1.30 -2.13
CA ALA A 41 9.90 -0.29 -1.85
C ALA A 41 9.24 1.04 -1.48
N THR A 42 9.95 1.86 -0.72
CA THR A 42 9.61 3.26 -0.48
C THR A 42 10.73 4.13 -1.00
N TYR A 43 10.40 5.18 -1.72
CA TYR A 43 11.34 6.14 -2.27
C TYR A 43 11.07 7.54 -1.74
N MET A 44 12.14 8.33 -1.64
CA MET A 44 12.09 9.77 -1.36
C MET A 44 12.00 10.60 -2.65
N ASP A 45 12.02 9.96 -3.82
CA ASP A 45 11.99 10.57 -5.15
C ASP A 45 10.97 9.84 -6.04
N LEU A 46 9.99 10.59 -6.58
CA LEU A 46 8.93 10.04 -7.41
C LEU A 46 9.44 9.44 -8.73
N ALA A 47 10.41 10.07 -9.37
CA ALA A 47 10.94 9.59 -10.65
C ALA A 47 11.66 8.25 -10.46
N LYS A 48 12.38 8.09 -9.34
CA LYS A 48 13.01 6.81 -8.97
C LYS A 48 11.96 5.75 -8.61
N ALA A 49 10.91 6.11 -7.89
CA ALA A 49 9.78 5.23 -7.59
C ALA A 49 9.11 4.71 -8.87
N LYS A 50 8.80 5.60 -9.83
CA LYS A 50 8.24 5.26 -11.15
C LYS A 50 9.12 4.28 -11.92
N LYS A 51 10.43 4.55 -11.96
CA LYS A 51 11.39 3.68 -12.63
C LYS A 51 11.42 2.27 -12.00
N TYR A 52 11.39 2.18 -10.68
CA TYR A 52 11.33 0.90 -9.97
C TYR A 52 9.99 0.18 -10.20
N ALA A 53 8.85 0.89 -10.12
CA ALA A 53 7.52 0.30 -10.29
C ALA A 53 7.36 -0.43 -11.62
N LEU A 54 7.91 0.11 -12.72
CA LEU A 54 7.90 -0.54 -14.04
C LEU A 54 8.68 -1.86 -14.09
N ARG A 55 9.62 -2.06 -13.17
CA ARG A 55 10.48 -3.25 -13.10
C ARG A 55 10.12 -4.19 -11.95
N ALA A 56 9.27 -3.76 -11.02
CA ALA A 56 9.01 -4.46 -9.77
C ALA A 56 8.66 -5.95 -9.98
N LEU A 57 7.77 -6.28 -10.93
CA LEU A 57 7.45 -7.68 -11.23
C LEU A 57 8.66 -8.46 -11.76
N LEU A 58 9.46 -7.87 -12.65
CA LEU A 58 10.65 -8.53 -13.21
C LEU A 58 11.73 -8.74 -12.16
N ASP A 59 11.96 -7.73 -11.31
CA ASP A 59 12.95 -7.80 -10.22
C ASP A 59 12.50 -8.82 -9.14
N GLU A 60 11.22 -9.17 -9.09
CA GLU A 60 10.67 -10.29 -8.29
C GLU A 60 10.74 -11.66 -8.99
N GLY A 61 11.24 -11.72 -10.23
CA GLY A 61 11.44 -12.95 -11.00
C GLY A 61 10.29 -13.30 -11.95
N TYR A 62 9.21 -12.51 -12.00
CA TYR A 62 8.15 -12.71 -12.98
C TYR A 62 8.66 -12.38 -14.39
N GLN A 63 8.44 -13.29 -15.33
CA GLN A 63 8.77 -13.08 -16.73
C GLN A 63 7.53 -12.54 -17.47
N PRO A 64 7.68 -11.59 -18.41
CA PRO A 64 6.56 -11.04 -19.18
C PRO A 64 5.68 -12.11 -19.83
N GLU A 65 6.28 -13.21 -20.29
CA GLU A 65 5.61 -14.31 -20.98
C GLU A 65 4.69 -15.14 -20.06
N GLN A 66 4.78 -14.95 -18.74
CA GLN A 66 3.90 -15.60 -17.75
C GLN A 66 2.55 -14.89 -17.61
N PHE A 67 2.39 -13.69 -18.17
CA PHE A 67 1.15 -12.93 -18.12
C PHE A 67 0.36 -13.09 -19.42
N LEU A 68 -0.96 -13.23 -19.31
CA LEU A 68 -1.87 -13.22 -20.46
C LEU A 68 -1.91 -11.83 -21.10
N GLU A 69 -1.81 -10.79 -20.28
CA GLU A 69 -1.73 -9.40 -20.67
C GLU A 69 -0.79 -8.67 -19.72
N LEU A 70 0.05 -7.78 -20.25
CA LEU A 70 0.95 -6.94 -19.47
C LEU A 70 0.94 -5.52 -20.05
N HIS A 71 0.45 -4.57 -19.27
CA HIS A 71 0.34 -3.16 -19.62
C HIS A 71 1.20 -2.34 -18.67
N MET A 72 2.06 -1.49 -19.22
CA MET A 72 2.99 -0.66 -18.47
C MET A 72 2.77 0.81 -18.82
N ARG A 73 2.62 1.65 -17.79
CA ARG A 73 2.46 3.10 -17.96
C ARG A 73 3.83 3.73 -18.19
N HIS A 74 4.23 3.83 -19.44
CA HIS A 74 5.37 4.66 -19.80
C HIS A 74 4.92 6.12 -19.82
N ASP A 75 5.65 7.01 -19.13
CA ASP A 75 5.47 8.47 -19.27
C ASP A 75 5.89 8.87 -20.69
N THR A 76 5.04 8.58 -21.69
CA THR A 76 5.27 9.01 -23.06
C THR A 76 4.81 10.46 -23.17
N GLN A 77 5.76 11.35 -23.49
CA GLN A 77 5.50 12.64 -24.13
C GLN A 77 4.90 12.44 -25.55
N ALA A 78 3.92 11.56 -25.69
CA ALA A 78 3.20 11.39 -26.94
C ALA A 78 2.28 12.60 -27.13
N GLU A 79 2.23 13.12 -28.35
CA GLU A 79 1.42 14.30 -28.73
C GLU A 79 -0.09 14.07 -28.53
N GLU A 80 -0.52 12.81 -28.35
CA GLU A 80 -1.86 12.45 -27.89
C GLU A 80 -1.78 11.53 -26.67
N PRO A 81 -2.39 11.90 -25.52
CA PRO A 81 -2.40 11.06 -24.33
C PRO A 81 -3.22 9.81 -24.61
N THR A 82 -2.56 8.65 -24.70
CA THR A 82 -3.27 7.37 -24.65
C THR A 82 -3.97 7.29 -23.29
N ILE A 83 -5.29 7.14 -23.29
CA ILE A 83 -6.08 7.05 -22.06
C ILE A 83 -5.62 5.82 -21.28
N TRP A 84 -5.10 6.02 -20.07
CA TRP A 84 -4.68 4.95 -19.17
C TRP A 84 -5.89 4.49 -18.33
N PRO A 85 -6.46 3.30 -18.59
CA PRO A 85 -7.74 2.91 -18.00
C PRO A 85 -7.62 2.31 -16.59
N TYR A 86 -6.40 2.03 -16.13
CA TYR A 86 -6.17 1.26 -14.90
C TYR A 86 -6.10 2.11 -13.63
N GLY A 87 -6.13 3.44 -13.76
CA GLY A 87 -6.07 4.38 -12.64
C GLY A 87 -4.72 5.07 -12.49
N ASP A 88 -4.74 6.27 -11.91
CA ASP A 88 -3.58 7.17 -11.96
C ASP A 88 -2.36 6.69 -11.17
N GLY A 89 -2.58 6.00 -10.05
CA GLY A 89 -1.50 5.41 -9.26
C GLY A 89 -0.88 4.16 -9.88
N VAL A 90 -1.53 3.54 -10.86
CA VAL A 90 -1.10 2.26 -11.43
C VAL A 90 0.00 2.49 -12.47
N SER A 91 1.17 1.92 -12.22
CA SER A 91 2.32 1.92 -13.14
C SER A 91 2.37 0.65 -13.99
N VAL A 92 1.92 -0.49 -13.44
CA VAL A 92 1.86 -1.77 -14.15
C VAL A 92 0.53 -2.44 -13.83
N TRP A 93 -0.13 -2.97 -14.86
CA TRP A 93 -1.26 -3.87 -14.72
C TRP A 93 -0.97 -5.12 -15.52
N ALA A 94 -1.20 -6.30 -14.95
CA ALA A 94 -1.04 -7.55 -15.67
C ALA A 94 -2.15 -8.55 -15.32
N LYS A 95 -2.52 -9.38 -16.30
CA LYS A 95 -3.46 -10.49 -16.13
C LYS A 95 -2.69 -11.79 -15.99
N THR A 96 -2.94 -12.54 -14.93
CA THR A 96 -2.29 -13.84 -14.66
C THR A 96 -3.02 -14.97 -15.39
N VAL A 97 -2.35 -16.12 -15.53
CA VAL A 97 -2.94 -17.32 -16.16
C VAL A 97 -4.14 -17.88 -15.40
N ASP A 98 -4.22 -17.64 -14.09
CA ASP A 98 -5.31 -18.07 -13.21
C ASP A 98 -6.49 -17.07 -13.19
N GLU A 99 -6.63 -16.27 -14.25
CA GLU A 99 -7.64 -15.21 -14.43
C GLU A 99 -7.62 -14.08 -13.39
N GLY A 100 -6.61 -14.06 -12.52
CA GLY A 100 -6.31 -12.95 -11.62
C GLY A 100 -5.70 -11.75 -12.34
N THR A 101 -5.62 -10.64 -11.62
CA THR A 101 -4.84 -9.47 -12.04
C THR A 101 -3.82 -9.11 -10.97
N VAL A 102 -2.72 -8.53 -11.39
CA VAL A 102 -1.72 -7.92 -10.51
C VAL A 102 -1.53 -6.47 -10.90
N THR A 103 -1.55 -5.58 -9.93
CA THR A 103 -1.20 -4.17 -10.12
C THR A 103 0.09 -3.85 -9.38
N VAL A 104 0.89 -2.98 -9.98
CA VAL A 104 1.97 -2.26 -9.29
C VAL A 104 1.59 -0.79 -9.28
N GLU A 105 1.47 -0.25 -8.08
CA GLU A 105 0.90 1.07 -7.81
C GLU A 105 1.89 1.91 -7.01
N ILE A 106 1.86 3.21 -7.22
CA ILE A 106 2.61 4.17 -6.41
C ILE A 106 1.61 4.95 -5.57
N GLU A 107 1.70 4.79 -4.26
CA GLU A 107 0.97 5.61 -3.31
C GLU A 107 1.89 6.64 -2.67
N THR A 108 1.41 7.88 -2.52
CA THR A 108 2.18 8.98 -1.95
C THR A 108 1.64 9.31 -0.56
N THR A 109 2.53 9.42 0.42
CA THR A 109 2.18 9.88 1.77
C THR A 109 3.08 11.04 2.19
N PRO A 110 2.64 11.90 3.14
CA PRO A 110 3.52 12.86 3.78
C PRO A 110 4.65 12.15 4.54
N ASN A 111 5.86 12.70 4.50
CA ASN A 111 6.97 12.21 5.31
C ASN A 111 6.85 12.71 6.76
N THR A 112 6.16 11.94 7.60
CA THR A 112 6.05 12.21 9.04
C THR A 112 7.23 11.66 9.84
N LEU A 113 8.13 10.89 9.21
CA LEU A 113 9.27 10.26 9.86
C LEU A 113 10.48 11.20 9.96
N GLY A 114 10.52 12.26 9.16
CA GLY A 114 11.65 13.17 9.09
C GLY A 114 12.80 12.55 8.29
N ARG A 115 14.03 12.59 8.81
CA ARG A 115 15.20 12.09 8.08
C ARG A 115 15.17 10.56 7.96
N LEU A 116 15.38 10.08 6.75
CA LEU A 116 15.50 8.66 6.40
C LEU A 116 16.83 8.39 5.71
N LEU A 117 17.37 7.18 5.88
CA LEU A 117 18.56 6.73 5.17
C LEU A 117 18.21 6.22 3.76
N ASP A 118 18.99 6.66 2.79
CA ASP A 118 18.94 6.19 1.41
C ASP A 118 19.78 4.91 1.22
N HIS A 119 19.36 4.02 0.34
CA HIS A 119 20.14 2.87 -0.13
C HIS A 119 21.13 3.32 -1.20
N ASP A 120 22.37 3.62 -0.78
CA ASP A 120 23.49 3.93 -1.67
C ASP A 120 23.24 5.07 -2.67
N GLY A 121 22.32 6.00 -2.33
CA GLY A 121 21.99 7.18 -3.14
C GLY A 121 20.94 6.93 -4.24
N ASP A 122 20.29 5.76 -4.26
CA ASP A 122 19.27 5.39 -5.24
C ASP A 122 17.87 5.92 -4.90
N GLY A 123 17.75 6.74 -3.86
CA GLY A 123 16.51 7.33 -3.34
C GLY A 123 15.60 6.37 -2.58
N ARG A 124 15.94 5.08 -2.47
CA ARG A 124 15.16 4.07 -1.75
C ARG A 124 15.43 4.18 -0.26
N VAL A 125 14.38 4.15 0.54
CA VAL A 125 14.53 4.10 1.99
C VAL A 125 15.16 2.76 2.40
N LYS A 126 16.26 2.83 3.13
CA LYS A 126 17.05 1.66 3.58
C LYS A 126 16.51 1.04 4.87
N GLU A 127 15.90 1.86 5.72
CA GLU A 127 15.33 1.42 7.00
C GLU A 127 14.08 0.56 6.76
N PRO A 128 13.82 -0.48 7.59
CA PRO A 128 12.54 -1.17 7.56
C PRO A 128 11.43 -0.21 8.01
N LEU A 129 10.32 -0.23 7.29
CA LEU A 129 9.15 0.60 7.57
C LEU A 129 7.93 -0.28 7.80
N PHE A 130 7.05 0.18 8.68
CA PHE A 130 5.76 -0.45 9.00
C PHE A 130 4.64 0.47 8.54
N PHE A 131 3.69 -0.08 7.82
CA PHE A 131 2.63 0.65 7.16
C PHE A 131 1.30 0.27 7.78
N LEU A 132 0.52 1.29 8.09
CA LEU A 132 -0.87 1.10 8.44
C LEU A 132 -1.67 1.09 7.15
N VAL A 133 -2.17 -0.09 6.77
CA VAL A 133 -2.95 -0.27 5.54
C VAL A 133 -4.41 -0.48 5.91
N GLN A 134 -5.28 0.39 5.39
CA GLN A 134 -6.71 0.19 5.43
C GLN A 134 -7.15 -0.50 4.14
N THR A 135 -7.89 -1.60 4.27
CA THR A 135 -8.55 -2.29 3.16
C THR A 135 -10.05 -2.15 3.33
N THR A 136 -10.70 -1.57 2.33
CA THR A 136 -12.15 -1.42 2.26
C THR A 136 -12.72 -2.40 1.25
N ILE A 137 -13.74 -3.18 1.64
CA ILE A 137 -14.38 -4.19 0.81
C ILE A 137 -15.88 -3.93 0.74
N ASP A 138 -16.35 -3.59 -0.46
CA ASP A 138 -17.77 -3.42 -0.77
C ASP A 138 -18.32 -4.69 -1.43
N TYR A 139 -18.87 -5.59 -0.61
CA TYR A 139 -19.49 -6.84 -1.07
C TYR A 139 -20.83 -6.61 -1.81
N ALA A 140 -21.45 -5.44 -1.66
CA ALA A 140 -22.74 -5.15 -2.30
C ALA A 140 -22.60 -4.84 -3.79
N LYS A 141 -21.44 -4.34 -4.22
CA LYS A 141 -21.18 -3.97 -5.63
C LYS A 141 -20.76 -5.13 -6.52
N ASP A 142 -20.14 -6.16 -5.97
CA ASP A 142 -19.81 -7.38 -6.72
C ASP A 142 -19.61 -8.56 -5.77
N TRP A 143 -20.48 -9.56 -5.88
CA TRP A 143 -20.47 -10.78 -5.08
C TRP A 143 -19.30 -11.72 -5.40
N SER A 144 -18.57 -11.51 -6.49
CA SER A 144 -17.47 -12.38 -6.93
C SER A 144 -16.09 -11.97 -6.42
N VAL A 145 -15.88 -10.66 -6.17
CA VAL A 145 -14.58 -10.11 -5.72
C VAL A 145 -14.71 -9.04 -4.62
N GLY A 146 -15.86 -8.36 -4.53
CA GLY A 146 -16.01 -7.09 -3.81
C GLY A 146 -15.14 -6.01 -4.46
N SER A 147 -15.62 -4.76 -4.56
CA SER A 147 -14.69 -3.67 -4.88
C SER A 147 -13.76 -3.51 -3.69
N ARG A 148 -12.49 -3.88 -3.87
CA ARG A 148 -11.44 -3.80 -2.85
C ARG A 148 -10.59 -2.58 -3.11
N GLN A 149 -10.43 -1.75 -2.10
CA GLN A 149 -9.56 -0.57 -2.15
C GLN A 149 -8.61 -0.60 -0.98
N THR A 150 -7.34 -0.30 -1.23
CA THR A 150 -6.32 -0.24 -0.18
C THR A 150 -5.69 1.15 -0.14
N ALA A 151 -5.49 1.67 1.06
CA ALA A 151 -4.83 2.95 1.31
C ALA A 151 -3.82 2.81 2.45
N ILE A 152 -2.70 3.52 2.34
CA ILE A 152 -1.72 3.68 3.42
C ILE A 152 -2.16 4.89 4.26
N GLU A 153 -2.67 4.59 5.45
CA GLU A 153 -3.12 5.59 6.43
C GLU A 153 -1.96 6.12 7.30
N GLY A 154 -0.80 5.47 7.25
CA GLY A 154 0.39 5.91 7.98
C GLY A 154 1.62 5.06 7.76
N VAL A 155 2.78 5.65 8.04
CA VAL A 155 4.10 5.03 7.95
C VAL A 155 4.84 5.22 9.26
N PHE A 156 5.45 4.14 9.78
CA PHE A 156 6.05 4.05 11.11
C PHE A 156 7.41 3.36 11.04
N ARG A 157 8.27 3.64 12.03
CA ARG A 157 9.58 2.97 12.16
C ARG A 157 9.49 1.65 12.90
N THR A 158 8.45 1.46 13.70
CA THR A 158 8.27 0.25 14.50
C THR A 158 6.88 -0.34 14.32
N ARG A 159 6.79 -1.67 14.45
CA ARG A 159 5.52 -2.39 14.41
C ARG A 159 4.59 -1.96 15.55
N ASP A 160 5.13 -1.71 16.74
CA ASP A 160 4.36 -1.35 17.92
C ASP A 160 3.69 0.02 17.77
N GLU A 161 4.37 1.01 17.20
CA GLU A 161 3.78 2.32 16.88
C GLU A 161 2.65 2.18 15.86
N ALA A 162 2.88 1.41 14.78
CA ALA A 162 1.87 1.16 13.76
C ALA A 162 0.64 0.43 14.34
N ALA A 163 0.86 -0.59 15.17
CA ALA A 163 -0.20 -1.36 15.82
C ALA A 163 -1.00 -0.50 16.81
N ALA A 164 -0.34 0.32 17.62
CA ALA A 164 -1.02 1.25 18.53
C ALA A 164 -1.89 2.25 17.77
N ARG A 165 -1.40 2.77 16.63
CA ARG A 165 -2.19 3.68 15.78
C ARG A 165 -3.35 2.95 15.11
N ALA A 166 -3.18 1.69 14.70
CA ALA A 166 -4.21 0.90 14.04
C ALA A 166 -5.50 0.79 14.85
N LEU A 167 -5.40 0.63 16.17
CA LEU A 167 -6.55 0.50 17.08
C LEU A 167 -7.38 1.79 17.21
N THR A 168 -6.87 2.91 16.72
CA THR A 168 -7.52 4.22 16.86
C THR A 168 -7.76 4.91 15.53
N ILE A 169 -7.25 4.42 14.40
CA ILE A 169 -7.30 5.16 13.14
C ILE A 169 -8.72 5.39 12.61
N LEU A 170 -9.62 4.45 12.89
CA LEU A 170 -11.04 4.55 12.53
C LEU A 170 -11.86 5.34 13.56
N LEU A 171 -11.24 5.74 14.67
CA LEU A 171 -11.88 6.41 15.79
C LEU A 171 -11.37 7.84 15.81
N GLY A 172 -12.25 8.81 15.63
CA GLY A 172 -11.86 10.19 15.36
C GLY A 172 -12.50 11.15 16.35
N ASN A 173 -11.77 12.22 16.67
CA ASN A 173 -12.30 13.44 17.27
C ASN A 173 -11.67 14.66 16.59
N GLU A 174 -11.88 14.80 15.28
CA GLU A 174 -11.42 16.01 14.59
C GLU A 174 -12.16 17.25 15.12
N GLU A 175 -11.44 18.35 15.31
CA GLU A 175 -12.03 19.59 15.82
C GLU A 175 -13.14 20.08 14.89
N GLY A 176 -14.38 20.10 15.40
CA GLY A 176 -15.56 20.52 14.65
C GLY A 176 -16.38 19.37 14.05
N GLU A 177 -15.92 18.13 14.19
CA GLU A 177 -16.66 16.94 13.75
C GLU A 177 -17.20 16.12 14.93
N ARG A 178 -18.20 15.27 14.64
CA ARG A 178 -18.72 14.32 15.62
C ARG A 178 -17.63 13.29 15.92
N GLU A 179 -17.38 13.06 17.21
CA GLU A 179 -16.53 11.97 17.67
C GLU A 179 -17.05 10.62 17.14
N ILE A 180 -16.22 9.91 16.36
CA ILE A 180 -16.51 8.58 15.84
C ILE A 180 -16.09 7.54 16.88
N LYS A 181 -17.05 6.71 17.30
CA LYS A 181 -16.89 5.68 18.32
C LYS A 181 -17.05 4.30 17.71
N LYS A 182 -16.55 3.29 18.41
CA LYS A 182 -16.78 1.87 18.05
C LYS A 182 -18.27 1.54 17.85
N SER A 183 -19.15 2.16 18.64
CA SER A 183 -20.61 2.00 18.55
C SER A 183 -21.25 2.64 17.31
N ASP A 184 -20.50 3.41 16.52
CA ASP A 184 -20.97 3.95 15.24
C ASP A 184 -20.76 2.95 14.08
N PHE A 185 -20.19 1.77 14.38
CA PHE A 185 -20.05 0.65 13.46
C PHE A 185 -21.03 -0.47 13.82
N ALA A 186 -21.50 -1.20 12.82
CA ALA A 186 -22.34 -2.38 13.00
C ALA A 186 -21.56 -3.54 13.66
N SER A 187 -20.26 -3.64 13.39
CA SER A 187 -19.30 -4.46 14.15
C SER A 187 -17.95 -3.74 14.23
N TYR A 188 -17.25 -3.91 15.34
CA TYR A 188 -15.89 -3.41 15.53
C TYR A 188 -15.12 -4.37 16.43
N GLU A 189 -14.17 -5.08 15.84
CA GLU A 189 -13.38 -6.13 16.47
C GLU A 189 -11.90 -5.77 16.41
N GLU A 190 -11.19 -5.96 17.52
CA GLU A 190 -9.76 -5.68 17.65
C GLU A 190 -9.00 -6.99 17.87
N ASN A 191 -7.83 -7.10 17.26
CA ASN A 191 -6.90 -8.18 17.53
C ASN A 191 -6.09 -7.86 18.79
N ALA A 192 -6.49 -8.44 19.91
CA ALA A 192 -5.78 -8.36 21.18
C ALA A 192 -4.87 -9.59 21.43
N GLY A 193 -4.58 -10.37 20.38
CA GLY A 193 -3.82 -11.62 20.48
C GLY A 193 -4.68 -12.82 20.90
N GLN A 194 -6.00 -12.79 20.65
CA GLN A 194 -6.86 -13.94 20.88
C GLN A 194 -6.60 -15.09 19.89
N ASP A 195 -6.74 -16.33 20.35
CA ASP A 195 -6.48 -17.54 19.56
C ASP A 195 -7.50 -17.77 18.42
N ASP A 196 -8.69 -17.17 18.52
CA ASP A 196 -9.80 -17.33 17.58
C ASP A 196 -9.93 -16.17 16.58
N TRP A 197 -8.87 -15.37 16.39
CA TRP A 197 -8.84 -14.29 15.39
C TRP A 197 -9.02 -14.84 13.96
N PRO A 198 -10.11 -14.49 13.24
CA PRO A 198 -10.45 -15.13 11.97
C PRO A 198 -9.72 -14.51 10.76
N PHE A 199 -8.94 -13.44 10.99
CA PHE A 199 -8.19 -12.72 9.97
C PHE A 199 -6.69 -13.01 10.07
N ASP A 200 -5.90 -12.47 9.13
CA ASP A 200 -4.45 -12.56 9.22
C ASP A 200 -3.94 -11.91 10.52
N SER A 201 -2.87 -12.48 11.07
CA SER A 201 -2.15 -12.00 12.25
C SER A 201 -1.69 -10.53 12.16
N ASN A 202 -1.56 -9.99 10.95
CA ASN A 202 -1.21 -8.60 10.71
C ASN A 202 -2.42 -7.66 10.74
N VAL A 203 -3.65 -8.17 10.72
CA VAL A 203 -4.87 -7.36 10.87
C VAL A 203 -5.06 -7.06 12.35
N MET A 204 -5.14 -5.77 12.66
CA MET A 204 -5.33 -5.23 14.00
C MET A 204 -6.79 -4.90 14.29
N VAL A 205 -7.54 -4.48 13.28
CA VAL A 205 -8.97 -4.12 13.40
C VAL A 205 -9.75 -4.69 12.22
N HIS A 206 -10.91 -5.25 12.50
CA HIS A 206 -11.98 -5.47 11.54
C HIS A 206 -13.20 -4.68 11.97
N ALA A 207 -13.76 -3.90 11.07
CA ALA A 207 -14.97 -3.13 11.31
C ALA A 207 -15.95 -3.29 10.15
N ILE A 208 -17.24 -3.21 10.46
CA ILE A 208 -18.32 -3.20 9.48
C ILE A 208 -19.10 -1.90 9.66
N GLY A 209 -19.10 -1.05 8.64
CA GLY A 209 -19.93 0.15 8.62
C GLY A 209 -21.41 -0.21 8.57
N GLU A 210 -22.29 0.70 9.02
CA GLU A 210 -23.76 0.53 8.98
C GLU A 210 -24.30 0.24 7.56
N ASN A 211 -23.56 0.62 6.53
CA ASN A 211 -23.86 0.32 5.12
C ASN A 211 -23.38 -1.07 4.66
N GLY A 212 -22.83 -1.90 5.55
CA GLY A 212 -22.28 -3.23 5.24
C GLY A 212 -20.86 -3.20 4.66
N LEU A 213 -20.22 -2.03 4.58
CA LEU A 213 -18.85 -1.87 4.10
C LEU A 213 -17.89 -2.51 5.09
N ASN A 214 -17.09 -3.47 4.64
CA ASN A 214 -16.09 -4.11 5.47
C ASN A 214 -14.80 -3.32 5.43
N ILE A 215 -14.21 -3.06 6.59
CA ILE A 215 -12.97 -2.30 6.76
C ILE A 215 -12.00 -3.17 7.56
N LEU A 216 -10.80 -3.35 7.04
CA LEU A 216 -9.71 -4.07 7.70
C LEU A 216 -8.55 -3.12 7.85
N VAL A 217 -7.96 -3.07 9.03
CA VAL A 217 -6.76 -2.26 9.30
C VAL A 217 -5.64 -3.21 9.66
N ALA A 218 -4.57 -3.21 8.87
CA ALA A 218 -3.45 -4.10 9.03
C ALA A 218 -2.11 -3.36 9.13
N VAL A 219 -1.14 -3.99 9.82
CA VAL A 219 0.24 -3.52 9.86
C VAL A 219 1.08 -4.35 8.89
N VAL A 220 1.54 -3.71 7.82
CA VAL A 220 2.35 -4.34 6.77
C VAL A 220 3.79 -3.88 6.90
N GLU A 221 4.76 -4.79 6.84
CA GLU A 221 6.19 -4.43 6.79
C GLU A 221 6.64 -4.24 5.33
N SER A 222 7.52 -3.28 5.06
CA SER A 222 8.18 -3.17 3.75
C SER A 222 8.95 -4.45 3.45
N ALA A 223 8.90 -4.91 2.19
CA ALA A 223 9.80 -5.95 1.74
C ALA A 223 11.27 -5.52 1.96
N PRO A 224 12.15 -6.44 2.39
CA PRO A 224 13.55 -6.13 2.57
C PRO A 224 14.17 -5.66 1.24
N ALA A 225 15.15 -4.76 1.34
CA ALA A 225 15.99 -4.41 0.19
C ALA A 225 16.81 -5.63 -0.22
N VAL A 226 16.43 -6.24 -1.35
CA VAL A 226 17.23 -7.26 -2.06
C VAL A 226 18.31 -6.58 -2.86
#